data_AF-A0A150M8N4-F1
#
_entry.id   AF-A0A150M8N4-F1
#
_cell.length_a   1.000
_cell.length_b   1.000
_cell.length_c   1.000
_cell.angle_alpha   90.00
_cell.angle_beta   90.00
_cell.angle_gamma   90.00
#
_symmetry.space_group_name_H-M   'P 1'
#
loop_
_entity.id
_entity.type
_entity.pdbx_description
1 polymer ?
#
loop_
_entity_poly.entity_id
_entity_poly.type
_entity_poly.pdbx_seq_one_letter_code
_entity_poly.pdbx_strand_id
1 'polypeptide(L)'
;MIQKWKKLKKNEKGLTLIELLAVLVILGIIAAIAIPLIGNVINNSKDRAILADASNIIAGAKLAYANGEQPPFDKTELKNYVEGVDLDAQNLVVEVKYEDGKWKIKYSGFNSIKNEQLKEEIIEDDGYAWESTINNKLKGE
;
A
#
# COMPACT_ATOMS: atom_id res chain seq x y z
N MET A 1 32.95 -22.48 54.94
CA MET A 1 33.00 -22.36 53.46
C MET A 1 32.14 -21.18 52.97
N ILE A 2 32.63 -19.93 52.94
CA ILE A 2 31.88 -18.75 52.43
C ILE A 2 32.73 -17.80 51.53
N GLN A 3 33.96 -18.18 51.14
CA GLN A 3 34.93 -17.23 50.55
C GLN A 3 34.82 -16.98 49.03
N LYS A 4 33.86 -17.57 48.29
CA LYS A 4 33.86 -17.50 46.80
C LYS A 4 32.98 -16.41 46.16
N TRP A 5 32.19 -15.64 46.91
CA TRP A 5 31.23 -14.69 46.31
C TRP A 5 31.75 -13.25 46.10
N LYS A 6 32.98 -12.93 46.53
CA LYS A 6 33.55 -11.57 46.42
C LYS A 6 34.23 -11.24 45.08
N LYS A 7 34.34 -12.17 44.13
CA LYS A 7 35.11 -11.96 42.88
C LYS A 7 34.27 -11.56 41.65
N LEU A 8 32.94 -11.48 41.74
CA LEU A 8 32.08 -11.14 40.59
C LEU A 8 31.80 -9.63 40.41
N LYS A 9 32.23 -8.76 41.34
CA LYS A 9 31.95 -7.31 41.30
C LYS A 9 33.13 -6.44 40.82
N LYS A 10 33.88 -6.85 39.80
CA LYS A 10 35.10 -6.12 39.39
C LYS A 10 35.34 -5.96 37.89
N ASN A 11 34.30 -6.00 37.05
CA ASN A 11 34.43 -5.70 35.61
C ASN A 11 33.29 -4.86 35.01
N GLU A 12 32.54 -4.11 35.82
CA GLU A 12 31.62 -3.10 35.29
C GLU A 12 32.41 -1.82 35.00
N LYS A 13 33.14 -1.82 33.87
CA LYS A 13 33.54 -0.56 33.23
C LYS A 13 32.25 0.12 32.79
N GLY A 14 31.70 0.97 33.66
CA GLY A 14 30.48 1.70 33.38
C GLY A 14 30.69 2.62 32.18
N LEU A 15 29.79 2.51 31.19
CA LEU A 15 29.62 3.50 30.14
C LEU A 15 29.45 4.87 30.78
N THR A 16 30.18 5.85 30.30
CA THR A 16 30.02 7.23 30.78
C THR A 16 28.74 7.82 30.19
N LEU A 17 28.06 8.70 30.94
CA LEU A 17 26.85 9.37 30.43
C LEU A 17 27.14 10.16 29.14
N ILE A 18 28.36 10.66 28.97
CA ILE A 18 28.77 11.41 27.77
C ILE A 18 28.85 10.51 26.52
N GLU A 19 29.28 9.25 26.67
CA GLU A 19 29.30 8.28 25.56
C GLU A 19 27.88 7.91 25.12
N LEU A 20 26.98 7.67 26.08
CA LEU A 20 25.58 7.41 25.77
C LEU A 20 24.90 8.65 25.16
N LEU A 21 25.24 9.85 25.63
CA LEU A 21 24.72 11.10 25.08
C LEU A 21 25.13 11.30 23.62
N ALA A 22 26.41 11.09 23.29
CA ALA A 22 26.92 11.24 21.93
C ALA A 22 26.20 10.30 20.94
N VAL A 23 25.92 9.06 21.35
CA VAL A 23 25.17 8.09 20.53
C VAL A 23 23.72 8.53 20.30
N LEU A 24 23.04 9.00 21.35
CA LEU A 24 21.65 9.48 21.22
C LEU A 24 21.54 10.70 20.31
N VAL A 25 22.52 11.60 20.34
CA VAL A 25 22.55 12.76 19.44
C VAL A 25 22.65 12.31 17.97
N ILE A 26 23.56 11.39 17.67
CA ILE A 26 23.72 10.87 16.29
C ILE A 26 22.46 10.13 15.85
N LEU A 27 21.88 9.26 16.70
CA LEU A 27 20.63 8.57 16.41
C LEU A 27 19.46 9.55 16.20
N GLY A 28 19.41 10.64 16.97
CA GLY A 28 18.41 11.69 16.83
C GLY A 28 18.48 12.41 15.48
N ILE A 29 19.69 12.74 15.02
CA ILE A 29 19.91 13.36 13.70
C ILE A 29 19.49 12.40 12.58
N ILE A 30 19.89 11.13 12.65
CA ILE A 30 19.50 10.11 11.66
C ILE A 30 17.98 9.93 11.64
N ALA A 31 17.35 9.81 12.81
CA ALA A 31 15.91 9.62 12.93
C ALA A 31 15.12 10.80 12.35
N ALA A 32 15.58 12.04 12.57
CA ALA A 32 14.91 13.24 12.07
C ALA A 32 14.76 13.25 10.53
N ILE A 33 15.75 12.74 9.79
CA ILE A 33 15.70 12.65 8.32
C ILE A 33 15.06 11.34 7.85
N ALA A 34 15.35 10.23 8.52
CA ALA A 34 14.90 8.91 8.09
C ALA A 34 13.38 8.71 8.20
N ILE A 35 12.74 9.20 9.27
CA ILE A 35 11.31 9.04 9.51
C ILE A 35 10.45 9.64 8.37
N PRO A 36 10.61 10.92 7.97
CA PRO A 36 9.79 11.48 6.89
C PRO A 36 10.07 10.81 5.54
N LEU A 37 11.33 10.45 5.24
CA LEU A 37 11.70 9.77 4.00
C LEU A 37 11.00 8.40 3.88
N ILE A 38 11.10 7.57 4.91
CA ILE A 38 10.48 6.24 4.93
C ILE A 38 8.95 6.36 4.91
N GLY A 39 8.38 7.35 5.60
CA GLY A 39 6.95 7.63 5.56
C GLY A 39 6.42 7.87 4.14
N ASN A 40 7.13 8.66 3.34
CA ASN A 40 6.77 8.91 1.94
C ASN A 40 6.88 7.66 1.07
N VAL A 41 7.95 6.88 1.23
CA VAL A 41 8.13 5.61 0.49
C VAL A 41 7.01 4.61 0.81
N ILE A 42 6.63 4.49 2.08
CA ILE A 42 5.53 3.60 2.50
C ILE A 42 4.20 4.08 1.91
N ASN A 43 3.90 5.39 1.97
CA ASN A 43 2.66 5.92 1.40
C ASN A 43 2.61 5.66 -0.12
N ASN A 44 3.68 5.94 -0.86
CA ASN A 44 3.76 5.65 -2.30
C ASN A 44 3.61 4.15 -2.60
N SER A 45 4.16 3.28 -1.75
CA SER A 45 4.02 1.83 -1.91
C SER A 45 2.56 1.37 -1.70
N LYS A 46 1.87 1.96 -0.72
CA LYS A 46 0.44 1.70 -0.49
C LYS A 46 -0.42 2.20 -1.64
N ASP A 47 -0.16 3.41 -2.12
CA ASP A 47 -0.88 3.98 -3.26
C ASP A 47 -0.71 3.10 -4.51
N ARG A 48 0.51 2.61 -4.77
CA ARG A 48 0.78 1.65 -5.86
C ARG A 48 0.11 0.30 -5.66
N ALA A 49 0.04 -0.20 -4.43
CA ALA A 49 -0.66 -1.45 -4.14
C ALA A 49 -2.17 -1.34 -4.46
N ILE A 50 -2.81 -0.22 -4.10
CA ILE A 50 -4.22 0.05 -4.43
C ILE A 50 -4.44 0.08 -5.95
N LEU A 51 -3.53 0.72 -6.70
CA LEU A 51 -3.59 0.72 -8.17
C LEU A 51 -3.41 -0.69 -8.75
N ALA A 52 -2.52 -1.49 -8.17
CA ALA A 52 -2.30 -2.88 -8.58
C ALA A 52 -3.53 -3.76 -8.31
N ASP A 53 -4.17 -3.59 -7.15
CA ASP A 53 -5.41 -4.27 -6.81
C ASP A 53 -6.51 -3.93 -7.82
N ALA A 54 -6.65 -2.64 -8.18
CA ALA A 54 -7.59 -2.23 -9.22
C ALA A 54 -7.29 -2.86 -10.59
N SER A 55 -6.01 -2.94 -10.97
CA SER A 55 -5.57 -3.61 -12.21
C SER A 55 -5.90 -5.11 -12.18
N ASN A 56 -5.69 -5.77 -11.04
CA ASN A 56 -6.05 -7.19 -10.84
C ASN A 56 -7.55 -7.42 -10.92
N ILE A 57 -8.36 -6.51 -10.38
CA ILE A 57 -9.83 -6.57 -10.49
C ILE A 57 -10.26 -6.45 -11.95
N ILE A 58 -9.67 -5.51 -12.72
CA ILE A 58 -9.95 -5.36 -14.16
C ILE A 58 -9.53 -6.62 -14.93
N ALA A 59 -8.39 -7.23 -14.58
CA ALA A 59 -7.97 -8.49 -15.17
C ALA A 59 -9.00 -9.61 -14.90
N GLY A 60 -9.53 -9.70 -13.68
CA GLY A 60 -10.62 -10.63 -13.37
C GLY A 60 -11.90 -10.34 -14.16
N ALA A 61 -12.27 -9.07 -14.33
CA ALA A 61 -13.40 -8.68 -15.16
C ALA A 61 -13.23 -9.07 -16.64
N LYS A 62 -12.01 -8.97 -17.17
CA LYS A 62 -11.70 -9.45 -18.53
C LYS A 62 -11.85 -10.96 -18.65
N LEU A 63 -11.47 -11.72 -17.61
CA LEU A 63 -11.67 -13.17 -17.57
C LEU A 63 -13.17 -13.53 -17.51
N ALA A 64 -13.94 -12.84 -16.67
CA ALA A 64 -15.40 -12.99 -16.61
C ALA A 64 -16.06 -12.73 -17.97
N TYR A 65 -15.65 -11.65 -18.63
CA TYR A 65 -16.13 -11.31 -19.98
C TYR A 65 -15.76 -12.36 -21.03
N ALA A 66 -14.53 -12.88 -20.98
CA ALA A 66 -14.09 -13.96 -21.87
C ALA A 66 -14.88 -15.26 -21.64
N ASN A 67 -15.42 -15.48 -20.44
CA ASN A 67 -16.30 -16.60 -20.10
C ASN A 67 -17.77 -16.37 -20.47
N GLY A 68 -18.10 -15.23 -21.09
CA GLY A 68 -19.43 -14.92 -21.62
C GLY A 68 -20.32 -14.10 -20.67
N GLU A 69 -19.82 -13.74 -19.49
CA GLU A 69 -20.53 -12.80 -18.61
C GLU A 69 -20.50 -11.37 -19.20
N GLN A 70 -21.50 -10.55 -18.89
CA GLN A 70 -21.63 -9.21 -19.48
C GLN A 70 -21.46 -8.13 -18.40
N PRO A 71 -20.70 -7.05 -18.67
CA PRO A 71 -20.57 -5.93 -17.75
C PRO A 71 -21.89 -5.13 -17.66
N PRO A 72 -22.09 -4.34 -16.58
CA PRO A 72 -21.15 -4.06 -15.50
C PRO A 72 -20.93 -5.26 -14.57
N PHE A 73 -19.72 -5.41 -14.05
CA PHE A 73 -19.38 -6.46 -13.08
C PHE A 73 -19.28 -5.91 -11.68
N ASP A 74 -19.97 -6.56 -10.75
CA ASP A 74 -19.90 -6.25 -9.32
C ASP A 74 -18.95 -7.19 -8.57
N LYS A 75 -18.63 -6.83 -7.32
CA LYS A 75 -17.78 -7.64 -6.41
C LYS A 75 -18.16 -9.13 -6.34
N THR A 76 -19.45 -9.45 -6.45
CA THR A 76 -19.96 -10.82 -6.29
C THR A 76 -19.60 -11.68 -7.49
N GLU A 77 -19.68 -11.10 -8.68
CA GLU A 77 -19.39 -11.79 -9.95
C GLU A 77 -17.89 -11.96 -10.12
N LEU A 78 -17.11 -10.94 -9.72
CA LEU A 78 -15.66 -10.95 -9.82
C LEU A 78 -14.95 -11.87 -8.80
N LYS A 79 -15.67 -12.37 -7.79
CA LYS A 79 -15.10 -13.20 -6.72
C LYS A 79 -14.36 -14.44 -7.22
N ASN A 80 -14.84 -15.05 -8.29
CA ASN A 80 -14.24 -16.26 -8.85
C ASN A 80 -13.15 -15.98 -9.89
N TYR A 81 -12.92 -14.72 -10.22
CA TYR A 81 -12.02 -14.30 -11.30
C TYR A 81 -10.86 -13.42 -10.83
N VAL A 82 -10.93 -12.90 -9.61
CA VAL A 82 -9.89 -12.04 -9.02
C VAL A 82 -9.14 -12.81 -7.94
N GLU A 83 -7.82 -12.91 -8.10
CA GLU A 83 -6.92 -13.46 -7.09
C GLU A 83 -6.15 -12.35 -6.36
N GLY A 84 -5.89 -12.55 -5.07
CA GLY A 84 -5.03 -11.65 -4.27
C GLY A 84 -5.69 -10.38 -3.72
N VAL A 85 -6.94 -10.10 -4.10
CA VAL A 85 -7.73 -8.98 -3.55
C VAL A 85 -8.89 -9.53 -2.72
N ASP A 86 -9.00 -9.09 -1.47
CA ASP A 86 -10.13 -9.44 -0.60
C ASP A 86 -11.39 -8.64 -1.00
N LEU A 87 -12.24 -9.27 -1.81
CA LEU A 87 -13.50 -8.68 -2.29
C LEU A 87 -14.64 -8.78 -1.28
N ASP A 88 -14.49 -9.54 -0.19
CA ASP A 88 -15.50 -9.71 0.87
C ASP A 88 -15.41 -8.61 1.95
N ALA A 89 -14.43 -7.70 1.84
CA ALA A 89 -14.26 -6.59 2.76
C ALA A 89 -15.54 -5.75 2.91
N GLN A 90 -15.90 -5.43 4.16
CA GLN A 90 -17.07 -4.61 4.44
C GLN A 90 -16.92 -3.22 3.81
N ASN A 91 -18.01 -2.70 3.23
CA ASN A 91 -18.06 -1.43 2.49
C ASN A 91 -17.16 -1.35 1.25
N LEU A 92 -16.66 -2.47 0.75
CA LEU A 92 -15.98 -2.49 -0.55
C LEU A 92 -17.00 -2.28 -1.68
N VAL A 93 -16.76 -1.24 -2.48
CA VAL A 93 -17.49 -0.95 -3.72
C VAL A 93 -16.55 -1.26 -4.87
N VAL A 94 -16.95 -2.20 -5.72
CA VAL A 94 -16.26 -2.57 -6.95
C VAL A 94 -17.31 -2.64 -8.04
N GLU A 95 -17.16 -1.82 -9.06
CA GLU A 95 -17.95 -1.89 -10.29
C GLU A 95 -17.02 -1.72 -11.49
N VAL A 96 -17.00 -2.70 -12.40
CA VAL A 96 -16.17 -2.66 -13.61
C VAL A 96 -17.06 -2.55 -14.84
N LYS A 97 -16.78 -1.56 -15.69
CA LYS A 97 -17.51 -1.28 -16.93
C LYS A 97 -16.60 -1.42 -18.15
N TYR A 98 -17.22 -1.76 -19.27
CA TYR A 98 -16.59 -1.77 -20.58
C TYR A 98 -17.32 -0.76 -21.48
N GLU A 99 -16.62 0.31 -21.86
CA GLU A 99 -17.17 1.41 -22.66
C GLU A 99 -16.14 1.80 -23.74
N ASP A 100 -16.59 2.05 -24.96
CA ASP A 100 -15.74 2.50 -26.08
C ASP A 100 -14.48 1.65 -26.33
N GLY A 101 -14.59 0.33 -26.13
CA GLY A 101 -13.48 -0.59 -26.31
C GLY A 101 -12.47 -0.61 -25.15
N LYS A 102 -12.73 0.12 -24.07
CA LYS A 102 -11.85 0.31 -22.91
C LYS A 102 -12.53 -0.09 -21.60
N TRP A 103 -11.71 -0.48 -20.63
CA TRP A 103 -12.16 -0.86 -19.29
C TRP A 103 -12.03 0.31 -18.32
N LYS A 104 -13.04 0.50 -17.48
CA LYS A 104 -13.02 1.44 -16.36
C LYS A 104 -13.53 0.79 -15.09
N ILE A 105 -13.00 1.19 -13.95
CA ILE A 105 -13.32 0.62 -12.63
C ILE A 105 -13.68 1.71 -11.64
N LYS A 106 -14.75 1.48 -10.87
CA LYS A 106 -15.05 2.19 -9.65
C LYS A 106 -14.65 1.31 -8.48
N TYR A 107 -13.65 1.75 -7.72
CA TYR A 107 -13.09 0.97 -6.61
C TYR A 107 -12.96 1.84 -5.36
N SER A 108 -13.61 1.43 -4.27
CA SER A 108 -13.57 2.17 -3.00
C SER A 108 -12.17 2.27 -2.39
N GLY A 109 -11.25 1.37 -2.77
CA GLY A 109 -9.86 1.43 -2.33
C GLY A 109 -9.15 2.72 -2.77
N PHE A 110 -9.57 3.35 -3.87
CA PHE A 110 -9.00 4.63 -4.31
C PHE A 110 -9.16 5.76 -3.29
N ASN A 111 -10.20 5.72 -2.45
CA ASN A 111 -10.40 6.70 -1.38
C ASN A 111 -9.28 6.67 -0.33
N SER A 112 -8.57 5.54 -0.22
CA SER A 112 -7.48 5.34 0.74
C SER A 112 -6.10 5.79 0.23
N ILE A 113 -6.00 6.19 -1.04
CA ILE A 113 -4.80 6.82 -1.59
C ILE A 113 -4.50 8.08 -0.78
N LYS A 114 -3.23 8.36 -0.46
CA LYS A 114 -2.88 9.59 0.26
C LYS A 114 -2.47 10.73 -0.66
N ASN A 115 -1.95 10.40 -1.83
CA ASN A 115 -1.59 11.39 -2.83
C ASN A 115 -2.85 11.94 -3.53
N GLU A 116 -3.26 13.15 -3.17
CA GLU A 116 -4.45 13.81 -3.76
C GLU A 116 -4.26 14.11 -5.25
N GLN A 117 -3.06 14.49 -5.69
CA GLN A 117 -2.79 14.70 -7.12
C GLN A 117 -3.00 13.40 -7.90
N LEU A 118 -2.55 12.27 -7.35
CA LEU A 118 -2.77 10.98 -7.96
C LEU A 118 -4.27 10.68 -8.07
N LYS A 119 -5.06 10.92 -7.01
CA LYS A 119 -6.51 10.71 -7.04
C LYS A 119 -7.21 11.52 -8.13
N GLU A 120 -6.89 12.80 -8.23
CA GLU A 120 -7.47 13.70 -9.24
C GLU A 120 -7.10 13.27 -10.66
N GLU A 121 -5.91 12.70 -10.86
CA GLU A 121 -5.49 12.20 -12.17
C GLU A 121 -6.12 10.86 -12.54
N ILE A 122 -6.39 9.99 -11.55
CA ILE A 122 -6.90 8.63 -11.80
C ILE A 122 -8.43 8.54 -11.81
N ILE A 123 -9.11 9.30 -10.96
CA ILE A 123 -10.57 9.23 -10.77
C ILE A 123 -11.22 10.38 -11.51
N GLU A 124 -12.13 10.06 -12.43
CA GLU A 124 -12.97 11.04 -13.10
C GLU A 124 -14.13 11.49 -12.20
N ASP A 125 -14.84 12.55 -12.61
CA ASP A 125 -15.97 13.14 -11.86
C ASP A 125 -17.10 12.14 -11.58
N ASP A 126 -17.22 11.08 -12.38
CA ASP A 126 -18.21 10.01 -12.21
C ASP A 126 -17.78 8.91 -11.20
N GLY A 127 -16.55 9.02 -10.67
CA GLY A 127 -15.95 8.10 -9.71
C GLY A 127 -15.31 6.87 -10.33
N TYR A 128 -15.15 6.82 -11.66
CA TYR A 128 -14.46 5.74 -12.35
C TYR A 128 -13.02 6.13 -12.70
N ALA A 129 -12.18 5.11 -12.81
CA ALA A 129 -10.81 5.23 -13.27
C ALA A 129 -10.59 4.34 -14.49
N TRP A 130 -10.03 4.89 -15.56
CA TRP A 130 -9.68 4.12 -16.76
C TRP A 130 -8.51 3.18 -16.50
N GLU A 131 -8.59 1.97 -17.05
CA GLU A 131 -7.50 1.00 -17.01
C GLU A 131 -6.19 1.58 -17.55
N SER A 132 -6.25 2.34 -18.65
CA SER A 132 -5.07 2.97 -19.26
C SER A 132 -4.38 3.93 -18.30
N THR A 133 -5.15 4.71 -17.54
CA THR A 133 -4.64 5.69 -16.59
C THR A 133 -3.99 4.99 -15.40
N ILE A 134 -4.65 3.96 -14.84
CA ILE A 134 -4.12 3.12 -13.75
C ILE A 134 -2.80 2.47 -14.17
N ASN A 135 -2.78 1.82 -15.34
CA ASN A 135 -1.61 1.09 -15.83
C ASN A 135 -0.45 2.04 -16.17
N ASN A 136 -0.72 3.25 -16.63
CA ASN A 136 0.30 4.28 -16.84
C ASN A 136 0.96 4.66 -15.50
N LYS A 137 0.15 5.01 -14.49
CA LYS A 137 0.67 5.39 -13.15
C LYS A 137 1.44 4.25 -12.46
N LEU A 138 1.04 3.00 -12.68
CA LEU A 138 1.78 1.83 -12.17
C LEU A 138 3.18 1.70 -12.79
N LYS A 139 3.31 1.97 -14.10
CA LYS A 139 4.60 1.91 -14.81
C LYS A 139 5.56 3.03 -14.40
N GLY A 140 5.08 4.05 -13.71
CA GLY A 140 5.89 5.16 -13.20
C GLY A 140 6.24 6.20 -14.26
N GLU A 141 5.41 6.31 -15.29
CA GLU A 141 5.45 7.38 -16.30
C GLU A 141 4.63 8.62 -15.86
#